data_AF-A0A420XIQ5-F1
#
_entry.id   AF-A0A420XIQ5-F1
#
_cell.length_a   1.000
_cell.length_b   1.000
_cell.length_c   1.000
_cell.angle_alpha   90.00
_cell.angle_beta   90.00
_cell.angle_gamma   90.00
#
_symmetry.space_group_name_H-M   'P 1'
#
loop_
_entity.id
_entity.type
_entity.pdbx_description
1 polymer ?
#
loop_
_entity_poly.entity_id
_entity_poly.type
_entity_poly.pdbx_seq_one_letter_code
_entity_poly.pdbx_strand_id
1 'polypeptide(L)' 'MKKPMVLSESARFKYATEGAAYAERKGDYKEASNKWNYASKLAPNEANKEWCVHRCDFCERLTIRSF' A
#
# COMPACT_ATOMS: atom_id res chain seq x y z
N MET A 1 -18.96 8.32 -23.15
CA MET A 1 -17.84 7.36 -23.30
C MET A 1 -16.86 7.59 -22.14
N LYS A 2 -16.78 6.69 -21.16
CA LYS A 2 -15.76 6.79 -20.10
C LYS A 2 -14.42 6.35 -20.70
N LYS A 3 -13.60 7.34 -21.07
CA LYS A 3 -12.23 7.15 -21.53
C LYS A 3 -11.50 6.27 -20.50
N PRO A 4 -10.85 5.15 -20.86
CA PRO A 4 -10.06 4.41 -19.89
C PRO A 4 -8.96 5.35 -19.42
N MET A 5 -9.06 5.83 -18.18
CA MET A 5 -7.97 6.57 -17.56
C MET A 5 -6.83 5.58 -17.38
N VAL A 6 -5.90 5.58 -18.33
CA VAL A 6 -4.57 5.02 -18.10
C VAL A 6 -3.96 5.89 -17.02
N LEU A 7 -4.18 5.52 -15.76
CA LEU A 7 -3.57 6.18 -14.61
C LEU A 7 -2.06 6.08 -14.81
N SER A 8 -1.37 7.23 -14.74
CA SER A 8 0.09 7.27 -14.72
C SER A 8 0.62 6.40 -13.59
N GLU A 9 1.86 5.92 -13.71
CA GLU A 9 2.48 5.08 -12.68
C GLU A 9 2.43 5.74 -11.30
N SER A 10 2.66 7.05 -11.24
CA SER A 10 2.51 7.86 -10.02
C SER A 10 1.07 7.88 -9.47
N ALA A 11 0.05 7.90 -10.34
CA ALA A 11 -1.34 7.85 -9.92
C ALA A 11 -1.74 6.46 -9.41
N ARG A 12 -1.20 5.38 -10.01
CA ARG A 12 -1.38 4.00 -9.53
C ARG A 12 -0.73 3.81 -8.16
N PHE A 13 0.49 4.32 -7.99
CA PHE A 13 1.19 4.31 -6.71
C PHE A 13 0.39 5.04 -5.64
N LYS A 14 -0.06 6.27 -5.92
CA LYS A 14 -0.88 7.06 -4.99
C LYS A 14 -2.16 6.34 -4.58
N TYR A 15 -2.89 5.77 -5.54
CA TYR A 15 -4.12 5.03 -5.25
C TYR A 15 -3.86 3.80 -4.37
N ALA A 16 -2.77 3.06 -4.63
CA ALA A 16 -2.39 1.90 -3.84
C ALA A 16 -2.02 2.27 -2.40
N THR A 17 -1.25 3.35 -2.20
CA THR A 17 -0.83 3.81 -0.87
C THR A 17 -1.98 4.42 -0.07
N GLU A 18 -2.90 5.15 -0.71
CA GLU A 18 -4.14 5.63 -0.06
C GLU A 18 -5.03 4.47 0.39
N GLY A 19 -5.17 3.43 -0.45
CA GLY A 19 -5.90 2.21 -0.11
C GLY A 19 -5.26 1.45 1.06
N ALA A 20 -3.93 1.33 1.08
CA ALA A 20 -3.19 0.71 2.17
C ALA A 20 -3.39 1.48 3.49
N ALA A 21 -3.18 2.81 3.47
CA ALA A 21 -3.38 3.66 4.63
C ALA A 21 -4.83 3.65 5.16
N TYR A 22 -5.83 3.49 4.28
CA TYR A 22 -7.21 3.33 4.69
C TYR A 22 -7.43 2.02 5.46
N ALA A 23 -6.90 0.89 4.97
CA ALA A 23 -6.98 -0.39 5.66
C ALA A 23 -6.28 -0.36 7.04
N GLU A 24 -5.11 0.29 7.13
CA GLU A 24 -4.42 0.49 8.41
C GLU A 24 -5.27 1.25 9.43
N ARG A 25 -5.91 2.35 9.02
CA ARG A 25 -6.78 3.13 9.90
C ARG A 25 -8.02 2.37 10.36
N LYS A 26 -8.44 1.35 9.60
CA LYS A 26 -9.53 0.44 9.98
C LYS A 26 -9.08 -0.67 10.93
N GLY A 27 -7.77 -0.81 11.19
CA GLY A 27 -7.21 -1.91 11.96
C GLY A 27 -7.13 -3.23 11.17
N ASP A 28 -7.42 -3.21 9.86
CA ASP A 28 -7.25 -4.38 9.01
C ASP A 28 -5.80 -4.47 8.54
N TYR A 29 -4.92 -4.85 9.46
CA TYR A 29 -3.48 -4.92 9.21
C TYR A 29 -3.12 -6.01 8.19
N LYS A 30 -3.93 -7.06 8.06
CA LYS A 30 -3.74 -8.09 7.04
C LYS A 30 -3.98 -7.54 5.64
N GLU A 31 -5.08 -6.82 5.45
CA GLU A 31 -5.34 -6.18 4.16
C GLU A 31 -4.34 -5.06 3.89
N ALA A 32 -3.97 -4.28 4.91
CA ALA A 32 -2.99 -3.22 4.79
C ALA A 32 -1.62 -3.72 4.33
N SER A 33 -1.08 -4.81 4.91
CA SER A 33 0.22 -5.35 4.51
C SER A 33 0.23 -5.77 3.04
N ASN A 34 -0.83 -6.45 2.59
CA ASN A 34 -0.98 -6.85 1.19
C ASN A 34 -0.99 -5.63 0.24
N LYS A 35 -1.70 -4.56 0.62
CA LYS A 35 -1.75 -3.33 -0.18
C LYS A 35 -0.42 -2.58 -0.18
N TRP A 36 0.31 -2.54 0.93
CA TRP A 36 1.66 -1.97 0.99
C TRP A 36 2.66 -2.73 0.13
N ASN A 37 2.61 -4.06 0.17
CA ASN A 37 3.44 -4.90 -0.70
C ASN A 37 3.10 -4.70 -2.18
N TYR A 38 1.84 -4.45 -2.52
CA TYR A 38 1.47 -4.09 -3.89
C TYR A 38 1.98 -2.69 -4.26
N ALA A 39 1.85 -1.71 -3.37
CA ALA A 39 2.33 -0.35 -3.59
C ALA A 39 3.86 -0.29 -3.77
N SER A 40 4.63 -1.13 -3.07
CA SER A 40 6.10 -1.18 -3.23
C SER A 40 6.53 -1.55 -4.65
N LYS A 41 5.74 -2.38 -5.35
CA LYS A 41 5.97 -2.78 -6.75
C LYS A 41 5.63 -1.68 -7.76
N LEU A 42 4.83 -0.69 -7.34
CA LEU A 42 4.43 0.47 -8.13
C LEU A 42 5.27 1.71 -7.80
N ALA A 43 6.15 1.63 -6.81
CA ALA A 43 6.91 2.77 -6.33
C ALA A 43 7.82 3.34 -7.45
N PRO A 44 7.76 4.65 -7.73
CA PRO A 44 8.55 5.26 -8.81
C PRO A 44 10.03 5.43 -8.47
N ASN A 45 10.40 5.24 -7.20
CA ASN A 45 11.78 5.35 -6.73
C ASN A 45 12.01 4.44 -5.52
N GLU A 46 13.28 4.25 -5.18
CA GLU A 46 13.70 3.36 -4.10
C GLU A 46 13.21 3.81 -2.73
N ALA A 47 13.26 5.11 -2.42
CA ALA A 47 12.76 5.64 -1.15
C ALA A 47 11.27 5.33 -0.91
N ASN A 48 10.44 5.45 -1.94
CA ASN A 48 9.02 5.10 -1.88
C ASN A 48 8.81 3.59 -1.74
N LYS A 49 9.66 2.78 -2.38
CA LYS A 49 9.64 1.32 -2.25
C LYS A 49 9.96 0.91 -0.82
N GLU A 50 11.05 1.43 -0.26
CA GLU A 50 11.48 1.17 1.12
C GLU A 50 10.40 1.61 2.12
N TRP A 51 9.81 2.79 1.92
CA TRP A 51 8.70 3.23 2.74
C TRP A 51 7.52 2.25 2.72
N CYS A 52 7.11 1.77 1.54
CA CYS A 52 6.07 0.75 1.44
C CYS A 52 6.46 -0.58 2.10
N VAL A 53 7.72 -1.02 1.98
CA VAL A 53 8.23 -2.23 2.63
C VAL A 53 8.15 -2.09 4.15
N HIS A 54 8.64 -0.99 4.72
CA HIS A 54 8.57 -0.74 6.17
C HIS A 54 7.13 -0.72 6.69
N ARG A 55 6.19 -0.16 5.91
CA ARG A 55 4.76 -0.19 6.27
C ARG A 55 4.15 -1.59 6.17
N CYS A 56 4.56 -2.38 5.18
CA CYS A 56 4.17 -3.78 5.07
C CYS A 56 4.61 -4.55 6.31
N ASP A 57 5.90 -4.49 6.66
CA ASP A 57 6.47 -5.17 7.83
C ASP A 57 5.80 -4.74 9.14
N PHE A 58 5.50 -3.44 9.28
CA PHE A 58 4.74 -2.93 10.43
C PHE A 58 3.37 -3.58 10.54
N CYS A 59 2.63 -3.62 9.44
CA CYS A 59 1.31 -4.23 9.39
C CYS A 59 1.38 -5.73 9.71
N GLU A 60 2.32 -6.47 9.12
CA GLU A 60 2.50 -7.91 9.36
C GLU A 60 2.76 -8.22 10.83
N ARG A 61 3.59 -7.42 11.51
CA ARG A 61 3.84 -7.55 12.95
C ARG A 61 2.57 -7.35 13.78
N LEU A 62 1.71 -6.43 13.37
CA LEU A 62 0.43 -6.19 14.04
C LEU A 62 -0.59 -7.30 13.77
N THR A 63 -0.53 -7.96 12.61
CA THR A 63 -1.37 -9.12 12.33
C THR A 63 -1.01 -10.33 13.18
N ILE A 64 0.28 -10.53 13.47
CA ILE A 64 0.77 -11.63 14.33
C ILE A 64 0.46 -11.34 15.80
N ARG A 65 0.47 -10.07 16.19
CA ARG A 65 0.09 -9.61 17.53
C ARG A 65 -1.43 -9.48 17.66
N SER A 66 -2.15 -10.58 17.46
CA SER A 66 -3.51 -10.70 17.99
C SER A 66 -3.42 -10.74 19.52
N PHE A 67 -4.04 -9.76 20.18
CA PHE A 67 -4.30 -9.79 21.63
C PHE A 67 -5.40 -10.81 21.96
#